data_AF-A0A673LQ25-F1
#
_entry.id   AF-A0A673LQ25-F1
#
_cell.length_a   1.000
_cell.length_b   1.000
_cell.length_c   1.000
_cell.angle_alpha   90.00
_cell.angle_beta   90.00
_cell.angle_gamma   90.00
#
_symmetry.space_group_name_H-M   'P 1'
#
loop_
_entity.id
_entity.type
_entity.pdbx_description
1 polymer ?
#
loop_
_entity_poly.entity_id
_entity_poly.type
_entity_poly.pdbx_seq_one_letter_code
_entity_poly.pdbx_strand_id
1 'polypeptide(L)'
;MTVKRSSAAGVCWTLLMGCVFAAHAVTFEVMDGNSTCIKADLNASFSITYNTTNAEGNGSSCGGAGVPPELLVSFGAGHALTLLFSRDGRLYRVANISLQYNLSDTSTFPQSSSTGLMTVMTNATEISARLNSTYRCVSSSTVSLSAEVNLTFSDVRMEAYMSGANLSTDESVCSADQTVTTAAPTQSPRTTAAPSPVPPPAPERGNYTLTNRNGTACLLALMGLQLNITHRSKSLNQMVSEVVNLQPNRTTASGSCGFTVATLVLTEDLTNLTFTFTLNSTTQKYYLSAVNVSAFWPDMTERFVEGNGSLNFLQCSVGRSYMCSAEQTLSIVPSFSINTFRLQLQPFNVTASRFSAGTDRRS
;
A
#
# COMPACT_ATOMS: atom_id res chain seq x y z
N MET A 1 22.11 17.05 -2.45
CA MET A 1 20.85 16.91 -3.21
C MET A 1 19.98 18.11 -2.90
N THR A 2 19.31 18.67 -3.91
CA THR A 2 18.59 19.93 -3.80
C THR A 2 17.26 19.79 -4.52
N VAL A 3 16.16 20.07 -3.82
CA VAL A 3 14.81 20.04 -4.41
C VAL A 3 14.40 21.49 -4.67
N LYS A 4 14.04 21.80 -5.92
CA LYS A 4 13.59 23.14 -6.31
C LYS A 4 12.08 23.15 -6.47
N ARG A 5 11.45 24.12 -5.82
CA ARG A 5 10.05 24.49 -5.99
C ARG A 5 10.00 25.75 -6.85
N SER A 6 9.15 25.76 -7.87
CA SER A 6 8.88 26.96 -8.66
C SER A 6 7.38 27.14 -8.83
N SER A 7 6.90 28.36 -8.65
CA SER A 7 5.50 28.75 -8.81
C SER A 7 5.46 29.91 -9.80
N ALA A 8 4.80 29.72 -10.94
CA ALA A 8 4.60 30.79 -11.91
C ALA A 8 3.45 31.70 -11.43
N ALA A 9 3.77 32.93 -11.06
CA ALA A 9 2.77 33.95 -10.70
C ALA A 9 2.31 34.68 -11.97
N GLY A 10 1.11 34.38 -12.45
CA GLY A 10 0.42 35.17 -13.48
C GLY A 10 -0.18 36.44 -12.86
N VAL A 11 0.21 37.61 -13.37
CA VAL A 11 -0.40 38.90 -12.98
C VAL A 11 -1.83 38.96 -13.54
N CYS A 12 -2.82 39.03 -12.65
CA CYS A 12 -4.23 39.17 -13.03
C CYS A 12 -4.62 40.65 -13.03
N TRP A 13 -4.96 41.19 -14.20
CA TRP A 13 -5.68 42.46 -14.31
C TRP A 13 -7.16 42.20 -14.01
N THR A 14 -7.69 42.90 -13.01
CA THR A 14 -9.09 42.81 -12.60
C THR A 14 -10.01 43.42 -13.65
N LEU A 15 -11.00 42.65 -14.14
CA LEU A 15 -12.31 43.17 -14.56
C LEU A 15 -13.37 42.07 -14.38
N LEU A 16 -14.41 42.46 -13.63
CA LEU A 16 -15.74 41.88 -13.38
C LEU A 16 -16.11 40.44 -13.82
N MET A 17 -16.82 39.79 -12.89
CA MET A 17 -17.66 38.58 -13.00
C MET A 17 -16.96 37.21 -13.07
N GLY A 18 -17.01 36.51 -11.94
CA GLY A 18 -16.78 35.07 -11.82
C GLY A 18 -15.32 34.68 -11.59
N CYS A 19 -14.91 34.57 -10.33
CA CYS A 19 -13.66 33.86 -10.00
C CYS A 19 -13.83 32.37 -10.31
N VAL A 20 -13.41 31.97 -11.51
CA VAL A 20 -13.01 30.58 -11.75
C VAL A 20 -11.64 30.44 -11.10
N PHE A 21 -11.57 29.72 -9.97
CA PHE A 21 -10.28 29.32 -9.41
C PHE A 21 -9.65 28.31 -10.38
N ALA A 22 -8.67 28.75 -11.17
CA ALA A 22 -7.77 27.81 -11.83
C ALA A 22 -6.98 27.09 -10.72
N ALA A 23 -7.22 25.79 -10.55
CA ALA A 23 -6.38 24.94 -9.72
C ALA A 23 -5.02 24.86 -10.41
N HIS A 24 -4.00 25.50 -9.84
CA HIS A 24 -2.66 25.46 -10.40
C HIS A 24 -1.93 24.23 -9.87
N ALA A 25 -1.49 23.34 -10.77
CA ALA A 25 -0.62 22.23 -10.42
C ALA A 25 0.71 22.76 -9.85
N VAL A 26 1.27 22.06 -8.87
CA VAL A 26 2.55 22.42 -8.24
C VAL A 26 3.67 21.60 -8.88
N THR A 27 4.71 22.27 -9.35
CA THR A 27 5.89 21.62 -9.94
C THR A 27 6.93 21.26 -8.88
N PHE A 28 7.30 19.98 -8.85
CA PHE A 28 8.35 19.42 -8.01
C PHE A 28 9.50 18.90 -8.88
N GLU A 29 10.74 19.25 -8.51
CA GLU A 29 11.94 18.83 -9.22
C GLU A 29 12.96 18.21 -8.24
N VAL A 30 13.34 16.96 -8.50
CA VAL A 30 14.33 16.20 -7.73
C VAL A 30 15.62 16.09 -8.54
N MET A 31 16.75 16.50 -7.95
CA MET A 31 18.06 16.56 -8.63
C MET A 31 19.15 15.79 -7.88
N ASP A 32 19.97 15.07 -8.65
CA ASP A 32 21.26 14.51 -8.22
C ASP A 32 22.40 15.25 -8.93
N GLY A 33 23.19 15.99 -8.16
CA GLY A 33 24.14 16.97 -8.69
C GLY A 33 23.45 18.01 -9.58
N ASN A 34 23.78 18.00 -10.87
CA ASN A 34 23.23 18.91 -11.89
C ASN A 34 22.18 18.24 -12.80
N SER A 35 21.78 17.00 -12.49
CA SER A 35 20.88 16.19 -13.30
C SER A 35 19.53 16.03 -12.62
N THR A 36 18.46 16.44 -13.31
CA THR A 36 17.08 16.19 -12.88
C THR A 36 16.72 14.73 -13.14
N CYS A 37 16.19 14.05 -12.14
CA CYS A 37 15.84 12.62 -12.23
C CYS A 37 14.32 12.38 -12.14
N ILE A 38 13.61 13.27 -11.45
CA ILE A 38 12.16 13.27 -11.33
C ILE A 38 11.69 14.72 -11.48
N LYS A 39 10.70 14.93 -12.34
CA LYS A 39 9.96 16.17 -12.44
C LYS A 39 8.47 15.85 -12.51
N ALA A 40 7.69 16.49 -11.65
CA ALA A 40 6.27 16.20 -11.54
C ALA A 40 5.47 17.49 -11.29
N ASP A 41 4.48 17.72 -12.14
CA ASP A 41 3.39 18.67 -11.93
C ASP A 41 2.22 17.89 -11.34
N LEU A 42 1.90 18.16 -10.07
CA LEU A 42 0.89 17.41 -9.33
C LEU A 42 -0.23 18.33 -8.82
N ASN A 43 -1.48 17.90 -9.01
CA ASN A 43 -2.65 18.41 -8.31
C ASN A 43 -3.36 17.22 -7.64
N ALA A 44 -3.39 17.20 -6.30
CA ALA A 44 -3.86 16.06 -5.52
C ALA A 44 -4.87 16.48 -4.44
N SER A 45 -6.06 15.89 -4.55
CA SER A 45 -7.19 15.77 -3.62
C SER A 45 -7.13 14.64 -2.59
N PHE A 46 -7.00 14.81 -1.27
CA PHE A 46 -7.36 13.70 -0.36
C PHE A 46 -8.71 13.97 0.32
N SER A 47 -9.45 12.92 0.70
CA SER A 47 -10.78 13.01 1.34
C SER A 47 -10.72 13.49 2.81
N ILE A 48 -9.77 14.38 3.09
CA ILE A 48 -9.67 15.32 4.21
C ILE A 48 -9.24 16.63 3.49
N THR A 49 -10.11 17.62 3.37
CA THR A 49 -9.91 18.72 2.40
C THR A 49 -8.62 19.53 2.69
N TYR A 50 -7.64 19.53 1.78
CA TYR A 50 -6.45 20.40 1.83
C TYR A 50 -6.16 21.01 0.47
N ASN A 51 -5.68 22.26 0.47
CA ASN A 51 -5.28 22.99 -0.73
C ASN A 51 -3.74 22.94 -0.82
N THR A 52 -3.17 22.50 -1.95
CA THR A 52 -1.74 22.16 -2.13
C THR A 52 -0.80 23.38 -2.19
N THR A 53 -1.24 24.55 -1.73
CA THR A 53 -0.51 25.82 -1.87
C THR A 53 0.80 25.89 -1.06
N ASN A 54 1.02 25.01 -0.06
CA ASN A 54 2.17 25.04 0.86
C ASN A 54 2.98 23.73 0.95
N ALA A 55 3.10 22.99 -0.15
CA ALA A 55 3.89 21.76 -0.17
C ALA A 55 5.41 21.99 -0.36
N GLU A 56 6.24 21.17 0.28
CA GLU A 56 7.71 21.17 0.23
C GLU A 56 8.22 19.77 -0.13
N GLY A 57 9.11 19.64 -1.12
CA GLY A 57 9.60 18.32 -1.59
C GLY A 57 10.82 17.77 -0.82
N ASN A 58 11.04 18.22 0.41
CA ASN A 58 12.26 17.94 1.18
C ASN A 58 12.29 16.45 1.61
N GLY A 59 13.25 15.67 1.12
CA GLY A 59 13.34 14.22 1.37
C GLY A 59 13.22 13.33 0.12
N SER A 60 12.91 13.93 -1.04
CA SER A 60 12.91 13.20 -2.33
C SER A 60 14.31 12.73 -2.75
N SER A 61 14.40 11.62 -3.49
CA SER A 61 15.66 11.01 -3.93
C SER A 61 15.59 10.54 -5.38
N CYS A 62 16.70 10.69 -6.10
CA CYS A 62 16.85 10.18 -7.47
C CYS A 62 17.09 8.67 -7.55
N GLY A 63 17.26 8.00 -6.41
CA GLY A 63 17.74 6.63 -6.39
C GLY A 63 19.22 6.52 -6.80
N GLY A 64 19.70 5.28 -6.96
CA GLY A 64 21.11 4.96 -7.19
C GLY A 64 21.31 3.47 -7.45
N ALA A 65 22.51 2.92 -7.21
CA ALA A 65 22.90 1.52 -7.43
C ALA A 65 21.90 0.47 -6.87
N GLY A 66 20.83 0.19 -7.61
CA GLY A 66 19.73 -0.69 -7.20
C GLY A 66 18.64 -0.04 -6.32
N VAL A 67 18.70 1.26 -6.03
CA VAL A 67 17.70 1.98 -5.21
C VAL A 67 16.75 2.75 -6.14
N PRO A 68 15.42 2.53 -6.06
CA PRO A 68 14.44 3.25 -6.87
C PRO A 68 14.36 4.75 -6.51
N PRO A 69 14.02 5.63 -7.47
CA PRO A 69 13.71 7.03 -7.21
C PRO A 69 12.44 7.17 -6.37
N GLU A 70 12.41 8.20 -5.54
CA GLU A 70 11.33 8.50 -4.60
C GLU A 70 11.00 10.00 -4.66
N LEU A 71 9.73 10.31 -4.83
CA LEU A 71 9.20 11.66 -4.68
C LEU A 71 8.47 11.75 -3.34
N LEU A 72 8.99 12.56 -2.43
CA LEU A 72 8.37 12.87 -1.15
C LEU A 72 7.91 14.32 -1.15
N VAL A 73 6.62 14.53 -0.93
CA VAL A 73 5.95 15.82 -0.87
C VAL A 73 5.40 16.01 0.54
N SER A 74 6.03 16.85 1.34
CA SER A 74 5.55 17.25 2.67
C SER A 74 4.59 18.43 2.55
N PHE A 75 3.57 18.50 3.40
CA PHE A 75 2.63 19.62 3.43
C PHE A 75 2.09 19.83 4.84
N GLY A 76 1.84 21.10 5.20
CA GLY A 76 1.28 21.46 6.51
C GLY A 76 2.10 20.95 7.70
N ALA A 77 1.42 20.70 8.82
CA ALA A 77 2.06 20.29 10.08
C ALA A 77 2.22 18.76 10.18
N GLY A 78 3.17 18.20 9.44
CA GLY A 78 3.59 16.79 9.58
C GLY A 78 2.88 15.78 8.68
N HIS A 79 2.27 16.25 7.59
CA HIS A 79 1.71 15.38 6.56
C HIS A 79 2.69 15.23 5.38
N ALA A 80 2.68 14.07 4.73
CA ALA A 80 3.53 13.81 3.57
C ALA A 80 2.90 12.80 2.60
N LEU A 81 3.04 13.03 1.29
CA LEU A 81 2.71 12.11 0.21
C LEU A 81 4.01 11.62 -0.40
N THR A 82 4.17 10.30 -0.50
CA THR A 82 5.37 9.66 -1.05
C THR A 82 4.98 8.79 -2.23
N LEU A 83 5.66 8.97 -3.38
CA LEU A 83 5.56 8.14 -4.57
C LEU A 83 6.90 7.44 -4.79
N LEU A 84 6.90 6.11 -4.77
CA LEU A 84 8.06 5.30 -5.10
C LEU A 84 7.98 4.82 -6.54
N PHE A 85 9.02 5.03 -7.33
CA PHE A 85 9.03 4.68 -8.75
C PHE A 85 9.79 3.38 -9.01
N SER A 86 9.29 2.56 -9.93
CA SER A 86 10.04 1.40 -10.45
C SER A 86 10.10 1.44 -11.98
N ARG A 87 11.03 0.69 -12.56
CA ARG A 87 11.15 0.50 -14.02
C ARG A 87 11.51 -0.92 -14.37
N ASP A 88 11.14 -1.36 -15.58
CA ASP A 88 11.43 -2.70 -16.12
C ASP A 88 12.15 -2.65 -17.49
N GLY A 89 12.78 -1.52 -17.80
CA GLY A 89 13.52 -1.30 -19.04
C GLY A 89 12.66 -0.86 -20.22
N ARG A 90 11.33 -0.88 -20.11
CA ARG A 90 10.40 -0.30 -21.11
C ARG A 90 9.51 0.77 -20.52
N LEU A 91 8.98 0.53 -19.33
CA LEU A 91 8.07 1.42 -18.64
C LEU A 91 8.70 1.87 -17.33
N TYR A 92 8.29 3.05 -16.86
CA TYR A 92 8.33 3.39 -15.44
C TYR A 92 6.90 3.40 -14.89
N ARG A 93 6.77 3.14 -13.60
CA ARG A 93 5.48 3.13 -12.88
C ARG A 93 5.65 3.60 -11.45
N VAL A 94 4.57 4.09 -10.87
CA VAL A 94 4.48 4.32 -9.43
C VAL A 94 4.25 2.96 -8.76
N ALA A 95 5.30 2.40 -8.17
CA ALA A 95 5.27 1.11 -7.49
C ALA A 95 4.53 1.16 -6.15
N ASN A 96 4.60 2.32 -5.48
CA ASN A 96 4.03 2.51 -4.17
C ASN A 96 3.61 3.97 -3.96
N ILE A 97 2.48 4.15 -3.31
CA ILE A 97 1.99 5.45 -2.83
C ILE A 97 1.78 5.34 -1.33
N SER A 98 2.38 6.23 -0.56
CA SER A 98 2.21 6.33 0.89
C SER A 98 1.75 7.74 1.26
N LEU A 99 0.75 7.84 2.13
CA LEU A 99 0.26 9.08 2.70
C LEU A 99 0.43 9.04 4.21
N GLN A 100 1.28 9.92 4.73
CA GLN A 100 1.38 10.25 6.14
C GLN A 100 0.50 11.46 6.44
N TYR A 101 -0.29 11.41 7.50
CA TYR A 101 -1.05 12.55 8.01
C TYR A 101 -0.98 12.62 9.54
N ASN A 102 -0.84 13.83 10.06
CA ASN A 102 -0.75 14.13 11.47
C ASN A 102 -2.14 14.44 12.05
N LEU A 103 -2.72 13.51 12.81
CA LEU A 103 -4.01 13.70 13.48
C LEU A 103 -3.95 14.71 14.63
N SER A 104 -2.74 15.09 15.08
CA SER A 104 -2.56 16.17 16.05
C SER A 104 -2.60 17.57 15.41
N ASP A 105 -2.63 17.66 14.08
CA ASP A 105 -2.79 18.94 13.39
C ASP A 105 -4.23 19.43 13.53
N THR A 106 -4.48 20.33 14.48
CA THR A 106 -5.80 20.88 14.75
C THR A 106 -6.33 21.78 13.63
N SER A 107 -5.50 22.22 12.69
CA SER A 107 -5.95 22.99 11.53
C SER A 107 -6.64 22.09 10.49
N THR A 108 -6.13 20.87 10.30
CA THR A 108 -6.67 19.88 9.37
C THR A 108 -7.66 18.93 10.04
N PHE A 109 -7.42 18.60 11.32
CA PHE A 109 -8.20 17.67 12.12
C PHE A 109 -8.66 18.28 13.47
N PRO A 110 -9.49 19.34 13.46
CA PRO A 110 -9.89 20.08 14.67
C PRO A 110 -10.68 19.26 15.69
N GLN A 111 -11.26 18.14 15.26
CA GLN A 111 -12.13 17.26 16.08
C GLN A 111 -11.58 15.83 16.15
N SER A 112 -10.29 15.62 15.87
CA SER A 112 -9.71 14.28 15.98
C SER A 112 -9.75 13.79 17.42
N SER A 113 -10.29 12.59 17.62
CA SER A 113 -10.26 11.87 18.90
C SER A 113 -8.96 11.08 19.11
N SER A 114 -8.11 11.04 18.08
CA SER A 114 -6.82 10.36 18.08
C SER A 114 -5.70 11.36 17.79
N THR A 115 -4.52 11.12 18.35
CA THR A 115 -3.35 11.99 18.16
C THR A 115 -2.21 11.16 17.57
N GLY A 116 -1.31 11.83 16.84
CA GLY A 116 -0.12 11.21 16.25
C GLY A 116 -0.12 11.13 14.73
N LEU A 117 1.01 10.64 14.20
CA LEU A 117 1.23 10.44 12.77
C LEU A 117 0.62 9.10 12.34
N MET A 118 -0.24 9.15 11.33
CA MET A 118 -0.82 7.98 10.68
C MET A 118 -0.24 7.86 9.28
N THR A 119 0.04 6.64 8.84
CA THR A 119 0.55 6.36 7.49
C THR A 119 -0.27 5.26 6.84
N VAL A 120 -0.79 5.51 5.64
CA VAL A 120 -1.53 4.56 4.81
C VAL A 120 -0.86 4.42 3.45
N MET A 121 -0.91 3.25 2.83
CA MET A 121 -0.09 2.97 1.65
C MET A 121 -0.73 1.92 0.72
N THR A 122 -0.52 2.06 -0.59
CA THR A 122 -0.93 1.07 -1.60
C THR A 122 0.14 0.87 -2.68
N ASN A 123 0.17 -0.33 -3.26
CA ASN A 123 0.95 -0.67 -4.45
C ASN A 123 0.06 -0.83 -5.71
N ALA A 124 -1.25 -0.73 -5.56
CA ALA A 124 -2.21 -0.81 -6.66
C ALA A 124 -2.34 0.55 -7.32
N THR A 125 -1.43 0.85 -8.25
CA THR A 125 -1.53 2.07 -9.07
C THR A 125 -1.53 1.72 -10.54
N GLU A 126 -2.41 2.37 -11.29
CA GLU A 126 -2.44 2.31 -12.75
C GLU A 126 -1.54 3.39 -13.38
N ILE A 127 -0.80 4.14 -12.57
CA ILE A 127 0.07 5.23 -13.01
C ILE A 127 1.35 4.63 -13.59
N SER A 128 1.41 4.57 -14.92
CA SER A 128 2.54 4.04 -15.67
C SER A 128 2.72 4.75 -17.01
N ALA A 129 3.96 4.83 -17.48
CA ALA A 129 4.31 5.45 -18.75
C ALA A 129 5.57 4.83 -19.34
N ARG A 130 5.76 5.03 -20.65
CA ARG A 130 6.98 4.63 -21.36
C ARG A 130 8.17 5.41 -20.82
N LEU A 131 9.33 4.75 -20.72
CA LEU A 131 10.58 5.45 -20.41
C LEU A 131 10.82 6.56 -21.44
N ASN A 132 11.37 7.69 -20.99
CA ASN A 132 11.58 8.90 -21.80
C ASN A 132 10.28 9.52 -22.36
N SER A 133 9.14 9.25 -21.73
CA SER A 133 7.86 9.89 -22.03
C SER A 133 7.26 10.47 -20.76
N THR A 134 6.47 11.53 -20.88
CA THR A 134 5.73 12.11 -19.77
C THR A 134 4.38 11.42 -19.60
N TYR A 135 4.10 10.90 -18.40
CA TYR A 135 2.76 10.47 -18.03
C TYR A 135 1.87 11.70 -17.95
N ARG A 136 0.73 11.72 -18.65
CA ARG A 136 -0.24 12.82 -18.61
C ARG A 136 -1.64 12.29 -18.29
N CYS A 137 -2.27 12.86 -17.27
CA CYS A 137 -3.64 12.58 -16.90
C CYS A 137 -4.34 13.84 -16.37
N VAL A 138 -5.22 14.41 -17.17
CA VAL A 138 -6.06 15.57 -16.83
C VAL A 138 -7.25 15.11 -15.98
N SER A 139 -7.90 14.01 -16.38
CA SER A 139 -9.04 13.46 -15.66
C SER A 139 -8.70 13.07 -14.22
N SER A 140 -9.66 13.29 -13.32
CA SER A 140 -9.53 12.89 -11.93
C SER A 140 -9.52 11.36 -11.78
N SER A 141 -8.51 10.83 -11.09
CA SER A 141 -8.35 9.41 -10.81
C SER A 141 -8.17 9.18 -9.31
N THR A 142 -8.96 8.28 -8.72
CA THR A 142 -8.90 7.97 -7.30
C THR A 142 -8.17 6.66 -7.05
N VAL A 143 -7.24 6.68 -6.09
CA VAL A 143 -6.50 5.55 -5.58
C VAL A 143 -6.87 5.37 -4.10
N SER A 144 -7.38 4.19 -3.74
CA SER A 144 -7.68 3.85 -2.35
C SER A 144 -6.41 3.37 -1.63
N LEU A 145 -6.06 4.07 -0.54
CA LEU A 145 -4.91 3.75 0.31
C LEU A 145 -5.32 2.88 1.52
N SER A 146 -6.57 3.03 1.97
CA SER A 146 -7.23 2.18 2.98
C SER A 146 -8.74 2.20 2.76
N ALA A 147 -9.51 1.55 3.64
CA ALA A 147 -10.97 1.57 3.57
C ALA A 147 -11.57 2.98 3.77
N GLU A 148 -10.86 3.85 4.51
CA GLU A 148 -11.32 5.19 4.87
C GLU A 148 -10.54 6.31 4.18
N VAL A 149 -9.42 6.01 3.50
CA VAL A 149 -8.54 7.02 2.90
C VAL A 149 -8.41 6.82 1.40
N ASN A 150 -8.91 7.80 0.65
CA ASN A 150 -8.84 7.88 -0.80
C ASN A 150 -7.99 9.09 -1.21
N LEU A 151 -7.11 8.87 -2.18
CA LEU A 151 -6.28 9.89 -2.80
C LEU A 151 -6.74 10.09 -4.24
N THR A 152 -7.08 11.31 -4.60
CA THR A 152 -7.53 11.69 -5.93
C THR A 152 -6.47 12.54 -6.60
N PHE A 153 -5.98 12.08 -7.74
CA PHE A 153 -5.06 12.80 -8.61
C PHE A 153 -5.85 13.46 -9.73
N SER A 154 -5.50 14.69 -10.11
CA SER A 154 -6.00 15.36 -11.32
C SER A 154 -4.88 16.20 -11.93
N ASP A 155 -4.98 16.57 -13.21
CA ASP A 155 -3.99 17.42 -13.90
C ASP A 155 -2.53 17.01 -13.68
N VAL A 156 -2.26 15.70 -13.69
CA VAL A 156 -0.96 15.11 -13.43
C VAL A 156 -0.12 15.13 -14.70
N ARG A 157 1.10 15.67 -14.60
CA ARG A 157 2.19 15.41 -15.55
C ARG A 157 3.43 14.99 -14.80
N MET A 158 3.96 13.80 -15.08
CA MET A 158 5.16 13.35 -14.37
C MET A 158 6.07 12.52 -15.26
N GLU A 159 7.37 12.65 -15.04
CA GLU A 159 8.39 11.78 -15.62
C GLU A 159 9.43 11.41 -14.57
N ALA A 160 9.76 10.12 -14.52
CA ALA A 160 10.80 9.57 -13.64
C ALA A 160 11.90 8.93 -14.48
N TYR A 161 13.11 8.83 -13.90
CA TYR A 161 14.32 8.37 -14.59
C TYR A 161 14.70 9.27 -15.78
N MET A 162 14.51 10.58 -15.61
CA MET A 162 14.75 11.56 -16.66
C MET A 162 16.23 11.61 -17.07
N SER A 163 16.48 11.79 -18.37
CA SER A 163 17.81 12.05 -18.94
C SER A 163 18.01 13.52 -19.34
N GLY A 164 16.98 14.36 -19.18
CA GLY A 164 16.99 15.79 -19.51
C GLY A 164 16.30 16.63 -18.43
N ALA A 165 16.48 17.95 -18.48
CA ALA A 165 15.95 18.88 -17.46
C ALA A 165 14.46 19.22 -17.60
N ASN A 166 13.86 18.93 -18.77
CA ASN A 166 12.46 19.21 -19.08
C ASN A 166 11.71 17.90 -19.29
N LEU A 167 10.41 17.92 -18.96
CA LEU A 167 9.48 16.84 -19.28
C LEU A 167 9.55 16.53 -20.79
N SER A 168 9.56 15.25 -21.13
CA SER A 168 9.55 14.77 -22.51
C SER A 168 8.33 15.29 -23.25
N THR A 169 8.51 15.57 -24.54
CA THR A 169 7.41 15.95 -25.44
C THR A 169 6.61 14.75 -25.91
N ASP A 170 7.14 13.52 -25.79
CA ASP A 170 6.37 12.29 -25.98
C ASP A 170 5.54 11.99 -24.73
N GLU A 171 4.27 11.66 -24.90
CA GLU A 171 3.33 11.48 -23.79
C GLU A 171 2.78 10.05 -23.73
N SER A 172 2.57 9.58 -22.51
CA SER A 172 1.78 8.39 -22.20
C SER A 172 0.50 8.87 -21.49
N VAL A 173 -0.61 8.90 -22.24
CA VAL A 173 -1.89 9.42 -21.76
C VAL A 173 -2.64 8.33 -21.00
N CYS A 174 -3.17 8.67 -19.82
CA CYS A 174 -3.94 7.74 -19.00
C CYS A 174 -5.22 7.28 -19.69
N SER A 175 -5.71 6.09 -19.32
CA SER A 175 -6.91 5.47 -19.92
C SER A 175 -8.15 6.38 -19.86
N ALA A 176 -8.30 7.18 -18.80
CA ALA A 176 -9.40 8.11 -18.62
C ALA A 176 -9.41 9.28 -19.63
N ASP A 177 -8.24 9.66 -20.15
CA ASP A 177 -8.08 10.78 -21.10
C ASP A 177 -8.01 10.34 -22.56
N GLN A 178 -7.95 9.02 -22.82
CA GLN A 178 -7.89 8.50 -24.18
C GLN A 178 -9.25 8.68 -24.86
N THR A 179 -9.26 9.40 -25.99
CA THR A 179 -10.45 9.49 -26.83
C THR A 179 -10.75 8.12 -27.42
N VAL A 180 -11.89 7.56 -27.06
CA VAL A 180 -12.39 6.30 -27.62
C VAL A 180 -12.65 6.52 -29.10
N THR A 181 -11.65 6.25 -29.93
CA THR A 181 -11.87 6.04 -31.35
C THR A 181 -12.07 4.55 -31.52
N THR A 182 -13.35 4.15 -31.61
CA THR A 182 -13.74 2.78 -31.95
C THR A 182 -13.27 2.46 -33.37
N ALA A 183 -12.00 2.10 -33.51
CA ALA A 183 -11.49 1.45 -34.70
C ALA A 183 -11.72 -0.06 -34.54
N ALA A 184 -12.35 -0.65 -35.55
CA ALA A 184 -12.63 -2.09 -35.63
C ALA A 184 -11.35 -2.91 -35.40
N PRO A 185 -11.44 -4.12 -34.80
CA PRO A 185 -10.28 -4.90 -34.41
C PRO A 185 -9.54 -5.42 -35.65
N THR A 186 -8.41 -4.80 -35.98
CA THR A 186 -7.44 -5.37 -36.91
C THR A 186 -6.61 -6.41 -36.15
N GLN A 187 -6.73 -7.68 -36.56
CA GLN A 187 -5.88 -8.76 -36.07
C GLN A 187 -4.40 -8.43 -36.38
N SER A 188 -3.62 -8.19 -35.34
CA SER A 188 -2.15 -8.13 -35.42
C SER A 188 -1.54 -9.45 -34.95
N PRO A 189 -0.37 -9.84 -35.48
CA PRO A 189 0.14 -11.20 -35.39
C PRO A 189 0.57 -11.56 -33.97
N ARG A 190 0.17 -12.76 -33.55
CA ARG A 190 0.52 -13.40 -32.29
C ARG A 190 2.05 -13.50 -32.14
N THR A 191 2.66 -12.57 -31.42
CA THR A 191 3.99 -12.77 -30.84
C THR A 191 3.85 -13.68 -29.63
N THR A 192 4.50 -14.84 -29.71
CA THR A 192 4.59 -15.83 -28.65
C THR A 192 5.32 -15.20 -27.45
N ALA A 193 4.55 -14.77 -26.45
CA ALA A 193 5.12 -14.35 -25.18
C ALA A 193 5.75 -15.58 -24.50
N ALA A 194 7.00 -15.41 -24.05
CA ALA A 194 7.64 -16.34 -23.13
C ALA A 194 6.73 -16.56 -21.90
N PRO A 195 6.75 -17.75 -21.27
CA PRO A 195 5.83 -18.05 -20.18
C PRO A 195 6.11 -17.10 -19.00
N SER A 196 5.13 -16.25 -18.66
CA SER A 196 5.10 -15.63 -17.34
C SER A 196 5.15 -16.73 -16.28
N PRO A 197 5.86 -16.53 -15.15
CA PRO A 197 5.78 -17.44 -14.03
C PRO A 197 4.32 -17.59 -13.64
N VAL A 198 3.84 -18.83 -13.64
CA VAL A 198 2.48 -19.14 -13.19
C VAL A 198 2.35 -18.66 -11.75
N PRO A 199 1.37 -17.79 -11.40
CA PRO A 199 1.14 -17.41 -10.02
C PRO A 199 0.99 -18.68 -9.17
N PRO A 200 1.60 -18.77 -7.98
CA PRO A 200 1.42 -19.93 -7.13
C PRO A 200 -0.08 -20.17 -6.89
N PRO A 201 -0.55 -21.43 -6.92
CA PRO A 201 -1.95 -21.75 -6.73
C PRO A 201 -2.45 -21.18 -5.40
N ALA A 202 -3.75 -20.88 -5.29
CA ALA A 202 -4.31 -20.39 -4.03
C ALA A 202 -3.99 -21.36 -2.87
N PRO A 203 -3.58 -20.85 -1.69
CA PRO A 203 -3.17 -21.69 -0.59
C PRO A 203 -4.33 -22.55 -0.07
N GLU A 204 -3.96 -23.72 0.47
CA GLU A 204 -4.90 -24.57 1.20
C GLU A 204 -5.39 -23.84 2.46
N ARG A 205 -6.64 -24.10 2.85
CA ARG A 205 -7.24 -23.47 4.03
C ARG A 205 -6.82 -24.23 5.28
N GLY A 206 -6.03 -23.61 6.16
CA GLY A 206 -5.64 -24.19 7.44
C GLY A 206 -6.66 -23.93 8.53
N ASN A 207 -6.78 -24.87 9.47
CA ASN A 207 -7.64 -24.79 10.65
C ASN A 207 -6.77 -24.71 11.91
N TYR A 208 -6.71 -23.53 12.51
CA TYR A 208 -5.88 -23.23 13.67
C TYR A 208 -6.77 -22.94 14.87
N THR A 209 -6.62 -23.73 15.92
CA THR A 209 -7.39 -23.61 17.16
C THR A 209 -6.43 -23.46 18.33
N LEU A 210 -6.63 -22.43 19.15
CA LEU A 210 -5.93 -22.27 20.42
C LEU A 210 -6.87 -22.58 21.57
N THR A 211 -6.35 -23.35 22.53
CA THR A 211 -7.07 -23.70 23.76
C THR A 211 -6.37 -23.10 24.97
N ASN A 212 -7.16 -22.57 25.90
CA ASN A 212 -6.67 -22.15 27.20
C ASN A 212 -6.20 -23.35 28.04
N ARG A 213 -5.49 -23.09 29.14
CA ARG A 213 -5.08 -24.13 30.12
C ARG A 213 -6.25 -24.98 30.62
N ASN A 214 -7.46 -24.41 30.64
CA ASN A 214 -8.68 -25.09 31.07
C ASN A 214 -9.33 -25.94 29.96
N GLY A 215 -8.66 -26.15 28.81
CA GLY A 215 -9.12 -26.97 27.70
C GLY A 215 -10.18 -26.33 26.79
N THR A 216 -10.65 -25.12 27.11
CA THR A 216 -11.62 -24.40 26.29
C THR A 216 -10.94 -23.66 25.13
N ALA A 217 -11.51 -23.74 23.93
CA ALA A 217 -11.04 -22.97 22.78
C ALA A 217 -11.21 -21.47 23.06
N CYS A 218 -10.21 -20.68 22.68
CA CYS A 218 -10.16 -19.24 22.95
C CYS A 218 -9.87 -18.41 21.69
N LEU A 219 -9.35 -19.04 20.64
CA LEU A 219 -9.18 -18.46 19.32
C LEU A 219 -9.40 -19.55 18.28
N LEU A 220 -10.21 -19.22 17.27
CA LEU A 220 -10.43 -20.04 16.09
C LEU A 220 -10.02 -19.25 14.85
N ALA A 221 -9.21 -19.83 13.97
CA ALA A 221 -8.83 -19.24 12.71
C ALA A 221 -8.86 -20.30 11.61
N LEU A 222 -9.60 -20.02 10.54
CA LEU A 222 -9.77 -20.90 9.40
C LEU A 222 -9.47 -20.09 8.14
N MET A 223 -8.24 -20.21 7.62
CA MET A 223 -7.70 -19.32 6.60
C MET A 223 -6.58 -19.98 5.79
N GLY A 224 -6.55 -19.68 4.48
CA GLY A 224 -5.37 -19.91 3.65
C GLY A 224 -4.48 -18.67 3.70
N LEU A 225 -3.16 -18.86 3.78
CA LEU A 225 -2.19 -17.79 3.92
C LEU A 225 -1.10 -17.92 2.85
N GLN A 226 -0.78 -16.80 2.22
CA GLN A 226 0.31 -16.68 1.28
C GLN A 226 1.14 -15.45 1.67
N LEU A 227 2.41 -15.66 2.00
CA LEU A 227 3.34 -14.63 2.40
C LEU A 227 4.03 -14.08 1.17
N ASN A 228 4.11 -12.76 1.06
CA ASN A 228 4.89 -12.07 0.05
C ASN A 228 6.00 -11.29 0.75
N ILE A 229 7.24 -11.75 0.60
CA ILE A 229 8.41 -11.19 1.27
C ILE A 229 9.42 -10.70 0.23
N THR A 230 9.80 -9.43 0.33
CA THR A 230 10.88 -8.85 -0.46
C THR A 230 12.19 -8.93 0.33
N HIS A 231 13.15 -9.71 -0.16
CA HIS A 231 14.42 -9.98 0.53
C HIS A 231 15.61 -9.97 -0.43
N ARG A 232 16.83 -9.93 0.11
CA ARG A 232 18.05 -10.03 -0.69
C ARG A 232 18.36 -11.50 -1.03
N SER A 233 18.31 -11.82 -2.32
CA SER A 233 18.62 -13.15 -2.85
C SER A 233 20.12 -13.44 -2.79
N LYS A 234 20.50 -14.65 -2.34
CA LYS A 234 21.87 -15.16 -2.36
C LYS A 234 22.34 -15.42 -3.80
N SER A 235 21.47 -16.01 -4.61
CA SER A 235 21.79 -16.41 -5.98
C SER A 235 21.93 -15.22 -6.93
N LEU A 236 21.10 -14.18 -6.76
CA LEU A 236 21.07 -13.02 -7.65
C LEU A 236 21.75 -11.77 -7.06
N ASN A 237 22.03 -11.77 -5.75
CA ASN A 237 22.58 -10.64 -4.99
C ASN A 237 21.77 -9.34 -5.18
N GLN A 238 20.46 -9.47 -5.38
CA GLN A 238 19.49 -8.39 -5.61
C GLN A 238 18.25 -8.58 -4.72
N MET A 239 17.47 -7.52 -4.55
CA MET A 239 16.18 -7.61 -3.87
C MET A 239 15.17 -8.32 -4.78
N VAL A 240 14.57 -9.39 -4.27
CA VAL A 240 13.54 -10.16 -4.96
C VAL A 240 12.32 -10.31 -4.07
N SER A 241 11.12 -10.26 -4.66
CA SER A 241 9.87 -10.57 -3.97
C SER A 241 9.53 -12.03 -4.22
N GLU A 242 9.49 -12.81 -3.15
CA GLU A 242 9.13 -14.22 -3.20
C GLU A 242 7.78 -14.43 -2.51
N VAL A 243 6.92 -15.22 -3.16
CA VAL A 243 5.56 -15.52 -2.71
C VAL A 243 5.49 -16.98 -2.31
N VAL A 244 5.22 -17.25 -1.04
CA VAL A 244 5.20 -18.60 -0.47
C VAL A 244 3.87 -18.85 0.21
N ASN A 245 3.22 -19.95 -0.18
CA ASN A 245 2.04 -20.44 0.50
C ASN A 245 2.44 -21.16 1.79
N LEU A 246 1.76 -20.82 2.89
CA LEU A 246 1.84 -21.61 4.11
C LEU A 246 1.09 -22.93 3.90
N GLN A 247 1.67 -24.04 4.35
CA GLN A 247 1.13 -25.39 4.18
C GLN A 247 0.52 -25.88 5.49
N PRO A 248 -0.82 -25.89 5.65
CA PRO A 248 -1.46 -26.17 6.93
C PRO A 248 -1.12 -27.51 7.57
N ASN A 249 -0.79 -28.52 6.75
CA ASN A 249 -0.35 -29.85 7.21
C ASN A 249 1.05 -29.84 7.85
N ARG A 250 1.85 -28.81 7.61
CA ARG A 250 3.20 -28.61 8.14
C ARG A 250 3.30 -27.41 9.09
N THR A 251 2.22 -26.66 9.24
CA THR A 251 2.13 -25.53 10.15
C THR A 251 1.64 -25.96 11.53
N THR A 252 2.36 -25.59 12.58
CA THR A 252 1.90 -25.72 13.98
C THR A 252 1.35 -24.39 14.49
N ALA A 253 0.19 -24.42 15.15
CA ALA A 253 -0.39 -23.26 15.80
C ALA A 253 -0.08 -23.24 17.31
N SER A 254 0.34 -22.09 17.82
CA SER A 254 0.53 -21.82 19.24
C SER A 254 0.12 -20.38 19.56
N GLY A 255 0.26 -19.96 20.83
CA GLY A 255 -0.06 -18.60 21.23
C GLY A 255 -0.76 -18.53 22.58
N SER A 256 -1.47 -17.43 22.82
CA SER A 256 -2.13 -17.15 24.10
C SER A 256 -3.40 -16.35 23.91
N CYS A 257 -4.36 -16.54 24.82
CA CYS A 257 -5.56 -15.74 24.87
C CYS A 257 -5.67 -15.07 26.24
N GLY A 258 -5.48 -13.76 26.28
CA GLY A 258 -5.80 -12.91 27.42
C GLY A 258 -7.22 -12.33 27.29
N PHE A 259 -7.58 -11.48 28.25
CA PHE A 259 -8.89 -10.82 28.26
C PHE A 259 -9.02 -9.76 27.16
N THR A 260 -7.94 -9.02 26.89
CA THR A 260 -7.92 -7.91 25.93
C THR A 260 -6.94 -8.11 24.79
N VAL A 261 -6.02 -9.07 24.91
CA VAL A 261 -5.01 -9.37 23.88
C VAL A 261 -4.95 -10.87 23.66
N ALA A 262 -4.98 -11.30 22.40
CA ALA A 262 -4.77 -12.70 22.01
C ALA A 262 -3.70 -12.77 20.93
N THR A 263 -2.89 -13.82 20.95
CA THR A 263 -1.82 -14.06 19.98
C THR A 263 -2.01 -15.41 19.32
N LEU A 264 -1.87 -15.45 18.00
CA LEU A 264 -1.77 -16.66 17.20
C LEU A 264 -0.40 -16.69 16.54
N VAL A 265 0.39 -17.70 16.87
CA VAL A 265 1.70 -17.96 16.29
C VAL A 265 1.59 -19.18 15.41
N LEU A 266 1.86 -19.01 14.12
CA LEU A 266 1.94 -20.08 13.13
C LEU A 266 3.41 -20.32 12.80
N THR A 267 3.87 -21.55 13.03
CA THR A 267 5.25 -21.96 12.78
C THR A 267 5.28 -23.05 11.72
N GLU A 268 6.02 -22.82 10.64
CA GLU A 268 6.28 -23.79 9.58
C GLU A 268 7.77 -23.71 9.21
N ASP A 269 8.48 -24.82 9.40
CA ASP A 269 9.94 -24.92 9.21
C ASP A 269 10.71 -23.77 9.90
N LEU A 270 11.27 -22.83 9.12
CA LEU A 270 12.04 -21.67 9.61
C LEU A 270 11.25 -20.35 9.54
N THR A 271 9.94 -20.44 9.32
CA THR A 271 9.01 -19.33 9.27
C THR A 271 8.11 -19.32 10.50
N ASN A 272 8.12 -18.21 11.22
CA ASN A 272 7.25 -17.90 12.34
C ASN A 272 6.42 -16.67 11.98
N LEU A 273 5.10 -16.80 12.04
CA LEU A 273 4.15 -15.73 11.77
C LEU A 273 3.26 -15.51 12.98
N THR A 274 3.35 -14.33 13.58
CA THR A 274 2.63 -13.97 14.80
C THR A 274 1.57 -12.92 14.49
N PHE A 275 0.32 -13.24 14.74
CA PHE A 275 -0.81 -12.33 14.71
C PHE A 275 -1.19 -11.93 16.14
N THR A 276 -1.35 -10.63 16.40
CA THR A 276 -1.82 -10.11 17.68
C THR A 276 -3.16 -9.42 17.48
N PHE A 277 -4.16 -9.88 18.22
CA PHE A 277 -5.51 -9.31 18.24
C PHE A 277 -5.70 -8.53 19.53
N THR A 278 -6.29 -7.34 19.42
CA THR A 278 -6.63 -6.50 20.56
C THR A 278 -8.13 -6.27 20.61
N LEU A 279 -8.72 -6.38 21.80
CA LEU A 279 -10.11 -6.05 22.10
C LEU A 279 -10.19 -4.65 22.69
N ASN A 280 -10.95 -3.78 22.04
CA ASN A 280 -11.35 -2.51 22.63
C ASN A 280 -12.58 -2.74 23.52
N SER A 281 -12.37 -2.72 24.84
CA SER A 281 -13.43 -2.97 25.83
C SER A 281 -14.55 -1.92 25.81
N THR A 282 -14.29 -0.71 25.33
CA THR A 282 -15.30 0.35 25.23
C THR A 282 -16.25 0.10 24.06
N THR A 283 -15.70 -0.22 22.88
CA THR A 283 -16.50 -0.46 21.67
C THR A 283 -16.96 -1.90 21.51
N GLN A 284 -16.45 -2.82 22.34
CA GLN A 284 -16.69 -4.26 22.26
C GLN A 284 -16.33 -4.84 20.88
N LYS A 285 -15.27 -4.31 20.27
CA LYS A 285 -14.74 -4.76 18.97
C LYS A 285 -13.30 -5.21 19.10
N TYR A 286 -12.98 -6.35 18.51
CA TYR A 286 -11.60 -6.78 18.31
C TYR A 286 -11.09 -6.39 16.93
N TYR A 287 -9.77 -6.30 16.78
CA TYR A 287 -9.08 -6.09 15.51
C TYR A 287 -7.70 -6.73 15.57
N LEU A 288 -7.12 -7.02 14.40
CA LEU A 288 -5.72 -7.39 14.25
C LEU A 288 -4.88 -6.13 14.44
N SER A 289 -4.19 -6.05 15.58
CA SER A 289 -3.41 -4.88 15.99
C SER A 289 -1.95 -4.99 15.64
N ALA A 290 -1.40 -6.21 15.56
CA ALA A 290 -0.03 -6.40 15.13
C ALA A 290 0.18 -7.68 14.33
N VAL A 291 1.16 -7.65 13.44
CA VAL A 291 1.69 -8.83 12.77
C VAL A 291 3.21 -8.77 12.81
N ASN A 292 3.87 -9.87 13.15
CA ASN A 292 5.32 -10.03 13.07
C ASN A 292 5.66 -11.31 12.31
N VAL A 293 6.69 -11.26 11.48
CA VAL A 293 7.22 -12.42 10.77
C VAL A 293 8.71 -12.58 11.05
N SER A 294 9.13 -13.83 11.21
CA SER A 294 10.53 -14.22 11.07
C SER A 294 10.61 -15.35 10.07
N ALA A 295 11.39 -15.21 9.01
CA ALA A 295 11.55 -16.23 7.98
C ALA A 295 13.01 -16.39 7.59
N PHE A 296 13.40 -17.62 7.25
CA PHE A 296 14.71 -17.88 6.64
C PHE A 296 14.57 -18.94 5.55
N TRP A 297 14.27 -18.48 4.34
CA TRP A 297 14.11 -19.30 3.15
C TRP A 297 15.45 -19.58 2.47
N PRO A 298 15.58 -20.63 1.63
CA PRO A 298 16.86 -21.06 1.09
C PRO A 298 17.68 -19.97 0.39
N ASP A 299 17.03 -19.12 -0.42
CA ASP A 299 17.67 -18.06 -1.19
C ASP A 299 17.87 -16.75 -0.40
N MET A 300 17.46 -16.68 0.87
CA MET A 300 17.68 -15.47 1.70
C MET A 300 19.12 -15.36 2.19
N THR A 301 19.77 -14.21 2.00
CA THR A 301 21.13 -13.98 2.55
C THR A 301 21.16 -13.98 4.08
N GLU A 302 20.09 -13.50 4.70
CA GLU A 302 19.94 -13.38 6.15
C GLU A 302 18.50 -13.66 6.58
N ARG A 303 18.29 -13.83 7.89
CA ARG A 303 16.94 -14.04 8.42
C ARG A 303 16.11 -12.76 8.26
N PHE A 304 14.99 -12.87 7.56
CA PHE A 304 14.01 -11.80 7.44
C PHE A 304 13.23 -11.67 8.75
N VAL A 305 13.20 -10.49 9.34
CA VAL A 305 12.43 -10.19 10.56
C VAL A 305 11.77 -8.84 10.39
N GLU A 306 10.44 -8.82 10.32
CA GLU A 306 9.67 -7.60 10.11
C GLU A 306 8.34 -7.66 10.87
N GLY A 307 7.75 -6.50 11.12
CA GLY A 307 6.44 -6.45 11.74
C GLY A 307 5.86 -5.04 11.85
N ASN A 308 4.56 -4.98 12.12
CA ASN A 308 3.84 -3.74 12.34
C ASN A 308 2.94 -3.90 13.56
N GLY A 309 3.09 -2.99 14.53
CA GLY A 309 2.36 -2.98 15.81
C GLY A 309 1.14 -2.06 15.86
N SER A 310 0.83 -1.38 14.76
CA SER A 310 -0.18 -0.32 14.68
C SER A 310 -1.25 -0.61 13.62
N LEU A 311 -1.60 -1.88 13.46
CA LEU A 311 -2.60 -2.33 12.49
C LEU A 311 -4.03 -2.14 13.02
N ASN A 312 -4.98 -2.03 12.10
CA ASN A 312 -6.42 -2.04 12.40
C ASN A 312 -7.19 -2.88 11.38
N PHE A 313 -6.71 -4.10 11.13
CA PHE A 313 -7.32 -5.01 10.16
C PHE A 313 -8.34 -5.96 10.82
N LEU A 314 -9.17 -6.59 9.99
CA LEU A 314 -10.04 -7.72 10.39
C LEU A 314 -10.97 -7.40 11.58
N GLN A 315 -11.40 -6.13 11.70
CA GLN A 315 -12.18 -5.67 12.84
C GLN A 315 -13.58 -6.32 12.87
N CYS A 316 -13.98 -6.84 14.03
CA CYS A 316 -15.32 -7.38 14.25
C CYS A 316 -15.76 -7.26 15.72
N SER A 317 -17.06 -7.41 15.98
CA SER A 317 -17.60 -7.39 17.35
C SER A 317 -17.20 -8.64 18.12
N VAL A 318 -16.87 -8.49 19.41
CA VAL A 318 -16.59 -9.63 20.29
C VAL A 318 -17.79 -10.59 20.35
N GLY A 319 -17.50 -11.89 20.37
CA GLY A 319 -18.53 -12.93 20.31
C GLY A 319 -19.09 -13.19 18.90
N ARG A 320 -18.54 -12.56 17.85
CA ARG A 320 -18.82 -12.86 16.44
C ARG A 320 -17.56 -13.27 15.68
N SER A 321 -17.73 -14.00 14.59
CA SER A 321 -16.64 -14.33 13.68
C SER A 321 -16.53 -13.31 12.55
N TYR A 322 -15.30 -12.87 12.24
CA TYR A 322 -14.98 -12.16 11.01
C TYR A 322 -14.95 -13.17 9.86
N MET A 323 -15.62 -12.88 8.74
CA MET A 323 -15.64 -13.74 7.56
C MET A 323 -15.37 -12.92 6.30
N CYS A 324 -14.40 -13.37 5.49
CA CYS A 324 -14.10 -12.84 4.18
C CYS A 324 -13.81 -14.01 3.22
N SER A 325 -14.68 -14.21 2.23
CA SER A 325 -14.53 -15.30 1.26
C SER A 325 -13.58 -14.95 0.11
N ALA A 326 -13.49 -13.66 -0.22
CA ALA A 326 -12.59 -13.13 -1.22
C ALA A 326 -11.12 -13.19 -0.76
N GLU A 327 -10.21 -13.11 -1.72
CA GLU A 327 -8.80 -12.86 -1.44
C GLU A 327 -8.65 -11.44 -0.87
N GLN A 328 -7.88 -11.31 0.21
CA GLN A 328 -7.57 -10.03 0.81
C GLN A 328 -6.08 -9.94 1.13
N THR A 329 -5.44 -8.87 0.66
CA THR A 329 -4.06 -8.55 0.99
C THR A 329 -3.98 -7.68 2.25
N LEU A 330 -3.23 -8.15 3.23
CA LEU A 330 -2.85 -7.41 4.43
C LEU A 330 -1.44 -6.86 4.25
N SER A 331 -1.34 -5.58 3.92
CA SER A 331 -0.06 -4.87 3.82
C SER A 331 0.49 -4.58 5.22
N ILE A 332 1.57 -5.26 5.60
CA ILE A 332 2.14 -5.14 6.96
C ILE A 332 3.20 -4.04 6.98
N VAL A 333 4.22 -4.19 6.12
CA VAL A 333 5.31 -3.22 5.86
C VAL A 333 5.70 -3.30 4.37
N PRO A 334 6.49 -2.36 3.81
CA PRO A 334 6.82 -2.37 2.37
C PRO A 334 7.46 -3.66 1.86
N SER A 335 8.26 -4.32 2.69
CA SER A 335 8.94 -5.59 2.38
C SER A 335 8.11 -6.83 2.68
N PHE A 336 6.90 -6.70 3.25
CA PHE A 336 6.10 -7.84 3.69
C PHE A 336 4.59 -7.60 3.65
N SER A 337 3.88 -8.47 2.94
CA SER A 337 2.42 -8.56 2.96
C SER A 337 1.93 -10.02 3.06
N ILE A 338 0.67 -10.16 3.43
CA ILE A 338 0.01 -11.46 3.57
C ILE A 338 -1.27 -11.46 2.74
N ASN A 339 -1.37 -12.34 1.76
CA ASN A 339 -2.62 -12.63 1.08
C ASN A 339 -3.38 -13.70 1.88
N THR A 340 -4.62 -13.38 2.22
CA THR A 340 -5.53 -14.25 2.99
C THR A 340 -6.64 -14.77 2.08
N PHE A 341 -7.00 -16.05 2.24
CA PHE A 341 -7.96 -16.74 1.39
C PHE A 341 -9.01 -17.45 2.23
N ARG A 342 -10.29 -17.21 1.95
CA ARG A 342 -11.43 -17.82 2.65
C ARG A 342 -11.29 -17.68 4.18
N LEU A 343 -10.96 -16.47 4.62
CA LEU A 343 -10.69 -16.15 6.01
C LEU A 343 -11.98 -16.25 6.85
N GLN A 344 -11.91 -17.01 7.93
CA GLN A 344 -12.87 -16.95 9.03
C GLN A 344 -12.12 -16.96 10.35
N LEU A 345 -12.35 -15.97 11.18
CA LEU A 345 -11.53 -15.71 12.36
C LEU A 345 -12.40 -15.27 13.54
N GLN A 346 -12.10 -15.79 14.72
CA GLN A 346 -12.72 -15.37 15.98
C GLN A 346 -11.72 -15.49 17.13
N PRO A 347 -11.05 -14.40 17.50
CA PRO A 347 -10.36 -14.28 18.76
C PRO A 347 -11.37 -13.90 19.86
N PHE A 348 -11.10 -14.34 21.08
CA PHE A 348 -11.91 -14.06 22.26
C PHE A 348 -13.34 -14.65 22.20
N ASN A 349 -13.91 -14.86 23.39
CA ASN A 349 -15.31 -15.24 23.58
C ASN A 349 -15.80 -16.34 22.61
N VAL A 350 -14.99 -17.39 22.47
CA VAL A 350 -15.33 -18.59 21.71
C VAL A 350 -16.15 -19.51 22.62
N THR A 351 -17.34 -19.89 22.17
CA THR A 351 -18.25 -20.77 22.91
C THR A 351 -18.38 -22.10 22.20
N ALA A 352 -18.41 -23.20 22.98
CA ALA A 352 -18.54 -24.57 22.47
C ALA A 352 -17.52 -24.97 21.37
N SER A 353 -16.35 -24.33 21.32
CA SER A 353 -15.31 -24.56 20.31
C SER A 353 -15.80 -24.41 18.86
N ARG A 354 -16.74 -23.48 18.62
CA ARG A 354 -17.32 -23.22 17.29
C ARG A 354 -17.31 -21.73 16.98
N PHE A 355 -17.29 -21.40 15.69
CA PHE A 355 -17.50 -20.03 15.25
C PHE A 355 -18.92 -19.56 15.55
N SER A 356 -19.03 -18.37 16.12
CA SER A 356 -20.28 -17.63 16.26
C SER A 356 -20.76 -17.08 14.92
N ALA A 357 -22.00 -16.56 14.90
CA ALA A 357 -22.59 -15.93 13.71
C ALA A 357 -21.64 -14.91 13.07
N GLY A 358 -21.31 -15.15 11.81
CA GLY A 358 -20.37 -14.34 11.04
C GLY A 358 -20.91 -12.96 10.73
N THR A 359 -19.99 -12.01 10.56
CA THR A 359 -20.23 -10.76 9.84
C THR A 359 -19.54 -10.89 8.49
N ASP A 360 -20.30 -11.08 7.42
CA ASP A 360 -19.79 -11.16 6.05
C ASP A 360 -19.44 -9.76 5.56
N ARG A 361 -18.17 -9.53 5.22
CA ARG A 361 -17.74 -8.31 4.54
C ARG A 361 -17.45 -8.72 3.10
N ARG A 362 -18.39 -8.41 2.19
CA ARG A 362 -18.08 -8.43 0.76
C ARG A 362 -17.11 -7.29 0.46
N SER A 363 -16.06 -7.63 -0.29
CA SER A 363 -15.00 -6.75 -0.81
C SER A 363 -15.52 -5.41 -1.26
#